data_AF-A0A7C1KUM6-F1
#
_entry.id   AF-A0A7C1KUM6-F1
#
_cell.length_a   1.000
_cell.length_b   1.000
_cell.length_c   1.000
_cell.angle_alpha   90.00
_cell.angle_beta   90.00
_cell.angle_gamma   90.00
#
_symmetry.space_group_name_H-M   'P 1'
#
loop_
_entity.id
_entity.type
_entity.pdbx_description
1 polymer ?
#
loop_
_entity_poly.entity_id
_entity_poly.type
_entity_poly.pdbx_seq_one_letter_code
_entity_poly.pdbx_strand_id
1 'polypeptide(L)'
;MKFIIKNTNRYNLAILLRKIGYKYLGETEKQEFNMIRQLERGGYPRFHVYLKITPEELSFSLHLDQRKPVYKGAPAHSADYEGKAVEQEAQRIKDSLP
;
A
#
# COMPACT_ATOMS: atom_id res chain seq x y z
N MET A 1 -4.97 -0.47 -6.46
CA MET A 1 -4.85 -1.92 -6.70
C MET A 1 -5.13 -2.69 -5.42
N LYS A 2 -5.78 -3.86 -5.52
CA LYS A 2 -5.90 -4.79 -4.39
C LYS A 2 -5.19 -6.09 -4.73
N PHE A 3 -4.44 -6.66 -3.78
CA PHE A 3 -3.82 -7.97 -3.94
C PHE A 3 -3.73 -8.70 -2.61
N ILE A 4 -3.67 -10.03 -2.68
CA ILE A 4 -3.69 -10.92 -1.53
C ILE A 4 -2.43 -11.78 -1.56
N ILE A 5 -1.83 -11.97 -0.39
CA ILE A 5 -0.79 -12.97 -0.15
C ILE A 5 -1.36 -14.01 0.81
N LYS A 6 -1.37 -15.27 0.38
CA LYS A 6 -1.85 -16.41 1.18
C LYS A 6 -0.72 -17.06 1.97
N ASN A 7 -1.08 -17.98 2.87
CA ASN A 7 -0.15 -18.83 3.64
C ASN A 7 0.73 -18.03 4.60
N THR A 8 0.12 -17.07 5.29
CA THR A 8 0.83 -16.07 6.09
C THR A 8 1.39 -16.61 7.40
N ASN A 9 0.91 -17.77 7.85
CA ASN A 9 1.45 -18.52 8.98
C ASN A 9 2.95 -18.85 8.86
N ARG A 10 3.52 -18.80 7.65
CA ARG A 10 4.96 -18.98 7.43
C ARG A 10 5.78 -17.71 7.61
N TYR A 11 5.14 -16.54 7.70
CA TYR A 11 5.81 -15.25 7.76
C TYR A 11 5.75 -14.64 9.16
N ASN A 12 6.88 -14.10 9.61
CA ASN A 12 6.86 -13.18 10.74
C ASN A 12 6.31 -11.82 10.27
N LEU A 13 5.06 -11.55 10.61
CA LEU A 13 4.35 -10.33 10.21
C LEU A 13 5.09 -9.06 10.62
N ALA A 14 5.68 -9.01 11.82
CA ALA A 14 6.42 -7.84 12.28
C ALA A 14 7.65 -7.56 11.40
N ILE A 15 8.37 -8.61 10.98
CA ILE A 15 9.51 -8.48 10.05
C ILE A 15 9.03 -8.01 8.68
N LEU A 16 7.93 -8.57 8.18
CA LEU A 16 7.36 -8.17 6.90
C LEU A 16 6.98 -6.69 6.88
N LEU A 17 6.24 -6.22 7.88
CA LEU A 17 5.82 -4.83 7.97
C LEU A 17 7.01 -3.87 8.03
N ARG A 18 8.10 -4.28 8.69
CA ARG A 18 9.34 -3.50 8.72
C ARG A 18 10.04 -3.48 7.35
N LYS A 19 10.06 -4.60 6.62
CA LYS A 19 10.72 -4.73 5.31
C LYS A 19 10.05 -3.91 4.20
N ILE A 20 8.72 -3.81 4.21
CA ILE A 20 8.00 -3.07 3.17
C ILE A 20 8.28 -1.56 3.21
N GLY A 21 8.81 -1.02 4.32
CA GLY A 21 9.29 0.37 4.39
C GLY A 21 8.17 1.41 4.46
N TYR A 22 6.98 1.01 4.94
CA TYR A 22 5.86 1.90 5.16
C TYR A 22 5.85 2.43 6.60
N LYS A 23 5.48 3.69 6.76
CA LYS A 23 5.20 4.32 8.06
C LYS A 23 3.77 4.01 8.48
N TYR A 24 3.61 3.48 9.68
CA TYR A 24 2.32 3.26 10.31
C TYR A 24 1.66 4.59 10.73
N LEU A 25 0.38 4.76 10.41
CA LEU A 25 -0.42 5.93 10.77
C LEU A 25 -1.53 5.64 11.79
N GLY A 26 -1.93 4.37 11.96
CA GLY A 26 -3.02 3.95 12.82
C GLY A 26 -3.85 2.83 12.20
N GLU A 27 -4.96 2.48 12.83
CA GLU A 27 -5.93 1.50 12.29
C GLU A 27 -7.18 2.22 11.78
N THR A 28 -7.80 1.65 10.76
CA THR A 28 -9.14 2.07 10.32
C THR A 28 -10.22 1.44 11.21
N GLU A 29 -11.45 1.96 11.14
CA GLU A 29 -12.62 1.35 11.78
C GLU A 29 -12.87 -0.11 11.36
N LYS A 30 -12.29 -0.54 10.23
CA LYS A 30 -12.37 -1.91 9.70
C LYS A 30 -11.21 -2.80 10.17
N GLN A 31 -10.44 -2.37 11.16
CA GLN A 31 -9.25 -3.07 11.67
C GLN A 31 -8.18 -3.30 10.60
N GLU A 32 -8.01 -2.33 9.70
CA GLU A 32 -6.96 -2.36 8.68
C GLU A 32 -5.82 -1.42 9.10
N PHE A 33 -4.58 -1.88 9.00
CA PHE A 33 -3.42 -1.02 9.24
C PHE A 33 -3.32 0.02 8.13
N ASN A 34 -3.40 1.29 8.52
CA ASN A 34 -3.23 2.44 7.66
C ASN A 34 -1.74 2.81 7.63
N MET A 35 -1.12 2.69 6.46
CA MET A 35 0.31 2.93 6.31
C MET A 35 0.65 3.71 5.05
N ILE A 36 1.68 4.55 5.11
CA ILE A 36 2.13 5.36 3.98
C ILE A 36 3.63 5.22 3.70
N ARG A 37 4.01 5.36 2.44
CA ARG A 37 5.40 5.51 2.01
C ARG A 37 5.50 6.73 1.12
N GLN A 38 6.14 7.78 1.63
CA GLN A 38 6.37 9.02 0.88
C GLN A 38 7.46 8.80 -0.18
N LEU A 39 7.23 9.30 -1.39
CA LEU A 39 8.23 9.28 -2.46
C LEU A 39 9.08 10.55 -2.46
N GLU A 40 8.54 11.63 -1.91
CA GLU A 40 9.19 12.94 -1.83
C GLU A 40 8.99 13.60 -0.46
N ARG A 41 9.83 14.60 -0.15
CA ARG A 41 9.81 15.34 1.13
C ARG A 41 8.55 16.19 1.33
N GLY A 42 7.76 16.43 0.27
CA GLY A 42 6.55 17.26 0.29
C GLY A 42 5.29 16.56 0.80
N GLY A 43 5.38 15.31 1.21
CA GLY A 43 4.25 14.52 1.70
C GLY A 43 3.40 13.83 0.62
N TYR A 44 3.52 14.29 -0.63
CA TYR A 44 3.01 13.66 -1.85
C TYR A 44 4.09 13.80 -2.95
N PRO A 45 4.12 12.92 -3.97
CA PRO A 45 3.31 11.71 -4.07
C PRO A 45 3.69 10.67 -3.01
N ARG A 46 2.72 9.86 -2.58
CA ARG A 46 2.94 8.81 -1.59
C ARG A 46 2.13 7.56 -1.92
N PHE A 47 2.69 6.40 -1.63
CA PHE A 47 1.89 5.19 -1.60
C PHE A 47 1.12 5.10 -0.29
N HIS A 48 -0.15 4.73 -0.39
CA HIS A 48 -1.02 4.45 0.74
C HIS A 48 -1.44 3.00 0.68
N VAL A 49 -1.19 2.25 1.75
CA VAL A 49 -1.62 0.87 1.92
C VAL A 49 -2.58 0.78 3.10
N TYR A 50 -3.73 0.17 2.85
CA TYR A 50 -4.52 -0.47 3.90
C TYR A 50 -4.20 -1.96 3.90
N LEU A 51 -3.74 -2.46 5.03
CA LEU A 51 -3.42 -3.86 5.19
C LEU A 51 -4.38 -4.50 6.19
N LYS A 52 -5.14 -5.47 5.70
CA LYS A 52 -5.94 -6.36 6.54
C LYS A 52 -5.18 -7.67 6.76
N ILE A 53 -5.05 -8.07 8.02
CA ILE A 53 -4.35 -9.29 8.41
C ILE A 53 -5.37 -10.32 8.88
N THR A 54 -5.27 -11.54 8.34
CA THR A 54 -5.95 -12.71 8.87
C THR A 54 -4.92 -13.84 9.07
N PRO A 55 -5.27 -14.91 9.80
CA PRO A 55 -4.38 -16.07 9.96
C PRO A 55 -4.00 -16.76 8.65
N GLU A 56 -4.77 -16.57 7.58
CA GLU A 56 -4.58 -17.26 6.30
C GLU A 56 -3.99 -16.35 5.23
N GLU A 57 -4.27 -15.04 5.31
CA GLU A 57 -3.96 -14.11 4.24
C GLU A 57 -3.66 -12.67 4.72
N LEU A 58 -2.89 -11.98 3.89
CA LEU A 58 -2.65 -10.55 3.96
C LEU A 58 -3.29 -9.88 2.76
N SER A 59 -4.28 -9.04 3.03
CA SER A 59 -5.04 -8.30 2.02
C SER A 59 -4.54 -6.86 1.96
N PHE A 60 -3.92 -6.48 0.83
CA PHE A 60 -3.37 -5.15 0.59
C PHE A 60 -4.30 -4.35 -0.33
N SER A 61 -4.69 -3.15 0.09
CA SER A 61 -5.29 -2.13 -0.77
C SER A 61 -4.29 -0.99 -0.95
N LEU A 62 -3.61 -0.98 -2.10
CA LEU A 62 -2.53 -0.06 -2.44
C LEU A 62 -3.03 1.04 -3.39
N HIS A 63 -2.72 2.29 -3.06
CA HIS A 63 -3.05 3.48 -3.82
C HIS A 63 -1.82 4.38 -3.96
N LEU A 64 -1.73 5.13 -5.05
CA LEU A 64 -0.76 6.21 -5.22
C LEU A 64 -1.51 7.54 -5.07
N ASP A 65 -1.28 8.25 -3.98
CA ASP A 65 -1.80 9.60 -3.80
C ASP A 65 -0.86 10.59 -4.48
N GLN A 66 -1.26 11.21 -5.59
CA GLN A 66 -0.42 12.19 -6.28
C GLN A 66 -0.44 13.58 -5.62
N ARG A 67 -1.56 13.96 -5.02
CA ARG A 67 -1.76 15.25 -4.36
C ARG A 67 -2.64 15.04 -3.14
N LYS A 68 -2.59 15.99 -2.19
CA LYS A 68 -3.60 16.07 -1.13
C LYS A 68 -4.98 16.11 -1.80
N PRO A 69 -5.98 15.31 -1.37
CA PRO A 69 -7.26 15.24 -2.05
C PRO A 69 -7.88 16.64 -2.13
N VAL A 70 -7.95 17.17 -3.34
CA VAL A 70 -8.76 18.34 -3.69
C VAL A 70 -9.92 17.77 -4.48
N TYR A 71 -11.12 17.72 -3.90
CA TYR A 71 -12.32 17.30 -4.64
C TYR A 71 -12.50 18.22 -5.84
N LYS A 72 -12.13 17.75 -7.05
CA LYS A 72 -12.58 18.30 -8.34
C LYS A 72 -12.18 17.35 -9.47
N GLY A 73 -13.19 16.87 -10.18
CA GLY A 73 -13.06 15.97 -11.33
C GLY A 73 -12.29 16.61 -12.48
N ALA A 74 -11.33 15.87 -13.02
CA ALA A 74 -10.68 16.15 -14.30
C ALA A 74 -10.24 14.81 -14.94
N PRO A 75 -10.21 14.71 -16.27
CA PRO A 75 -10.23 13.44 -16.99
C PRO A 75 -8.88 12.72 -17.04
N ALA A 76 -8.99 11.40 -17.19
CA ALA A 76 -7.95 10.39 -17.10
C ALA A 76 -6.94 10.44 -18.26
N HIS A 77 -5.73 10.96 -17.97
CA HIS A 77 -4.49 10.57 -18.67
C HIS A 77 -3.38 10.16 -17.69
N SER A 78 -3.48 10.52 -16.40
CA SER A 78 -2.55 10.10 -15.34
C SER A 78 -2.75 8.66 -14.86
N ALA A 79 -3.87 8.02 -15.21
CA ALA A 79 -4.27 6.72 -14.68
C ALA A 79 -3.31 5.58 -15.11
N ASP A 80 -2.71 5.64 -16.30
CA ASP A 80 -1.81 4.58 -16.80
C ASP A 80 -0.45 4.59 -16.08
N TYR A 81 0.10 5.79 -15.81
CA TYR A 81 1.33 5.92 -15.03
C TYR A 81 1.10 5.56 -13.56
N GLU A 82 -0.06 5.94 -13.01
CA GLU A 82 -0.48 5.50 -11.68
C GLU A 82 -0.63 3.99 -11.59
N GLY A 83 -1.25 3.37 -12.60
CA GLY A 83 -1.38 1.93 -12.72
C GLY A 83 -0.03 1.23 -12.68
N LYS A 84 0.90 1.63 -13.56
CA LYS A 84 2.26 1.07 -13.60
C LYS A 84 3.03 1.26 -12.30
N ALA A 85 2.98 2.45 -11.70
CA ALA A 85 3.67 2.72 -10.44
C ALA A 85 3.11 1.87 -9.28
N VAL A 86 1.79 1.72 -9.22
CA VAL A 86 1.11 0.89 -8.21
C VAL A 86 1.40 -0.61 -8.43
N GLU A 87 1.45 -1.07 -9.68
CA GLU A 87 1.82 -2.45 -10.03
C GLU A 87 3.27 -2.77 -9.65
N GLN A 88 4.21 -1.88 -9.98
CA GLN A 88 5.62 -2.03 -9.60
C GLN A 88 5.79 -2.05 -8.09
N GLU A 89 5.08 -1.19 -7.36
CA GLU A 89 5.13 -1.19 -5.90
C GLU A 89 4.48 -2.45 -5.29
N ALA A 90 3.38 -2.94 -5.86
CA ALA A 90 2.80 -4.22 -5.46
C ALA A 90 3.77 -5.38 -5.69
N GLN A 91 4.50 -5.38 -6.81
CA GLN A 91 5.53 -6.38 -7.10
C GLN A 91 6.69 -6.28 -6.11
N ARG A 92 7.18 -5.07 -5.81
CA ARG A 92 8.21 -4.85 -4.79
C ARG A 92 7.80 -5.40 -3.43
N ILE A 93 6.54 -5.18 -3.02
CA ILE A 93 6.01 -5.73 -1.76
C ILE A 93 6.03 -7.26 -1.79
N LYS A 94 5.64 -7.87 -2.91
CA LYS A 94 5.68 -9.32 -3.09
C LYS A 94 7.11 -9.88 -3.03
N ASP A 95 8.04 -9.24 -3.70
CA ASP A 95 9.46 -9.66 -3.74
C ASP A 95 10.17 -9.45 -2.39
N SER A 96 9.62 -8.60 -1.52
CA SER A 96 10.14 -8.38 -0.17
C SER A 96 9.72 -9.49 0.82
N LEU A 97 8.80 -10.36 0.40
CA LEU A 97 8.39 -11.56 1.14
C LEU A 97 9.39 -12.70 0.90
N PRO A 98 9.77 -13.47 1.93
CA PRO A 98 10.62 -14.63 1.78
C PRO A 98 9.90 -15.82 1.13
#